data_AF-A0A820EAG2-F1
#
_entry.id   AF-A0A820EAG2-F1
#
_cell.length_a   1.000
_cell.length_b   1.000
_cell.length_c   1.000
_cell.angle_alpha   90.00
_cell.angle_beta   90.00
_cell.angle_gamma   90.00
#
_symmetry.space_group_name_H-M   'P 1'
#
loop_
_entity.id
_entity.type
_entity.pdbx_description
1 polymer ?
#
loop_
_entity_poly.entity_id
_entity_poly.type
_entity_poly.pdbx_seq_one_letter_code
_entity_poly.pdbx_strand_id
1 'polypeptide(L)'
;QEERFYALEKFLKGEKDVLCATDVASKGLDFPDIQHVINYDLPEDIENYVHRIGRTGRCGRQGLATTFINKTCDEAILLDLKHLLIEAKQIVPSLLLKLESDKGRLLDIGDEPGCSYCNGLGHRITNCPKLESQHNKTANNMKKNDFLAKGNSDW
;
A
#
# COMPACT_ATOMS: atom_id res chain seq x y z
N GLN A 1 -6.54 23.32 13.66
CA GLN A 1 -6.72 21.88 13.99
C GLN A 1 -8.19 21.46 14.10
N GLU A 2 -9.09 22.29 14.64
CA GLU A 2 -10.51 21.93 14.87
C GLU A 2 -11.26 21.50 13.62
N GLU A 3 -11.10 22.22 12.49
CA GLU A 3 -11.77 21.87 11.22
C GLU A 3 -11.40 20.47 10.70
N ARG A 4 -10.16 20.03 10.94
CA ARG A 4 -9.67 18.68 10.58
C ARG A 4 -10.42 17.61 11.37
N PHE A 5 -10.58 17.81 12.68
CA PHE A 5 -11.31 16.87 13.53
C PHE A 5 -12.79 16.84 13.21
N TYR A 6 -13.39 18.00 12.90
CA TYR A 6 -14.79 18.08 12.50
C TYR A 6 -15.08 17.31 11.20
N ALA A 7 -14.24 17.48 10.16
CA ALA A 7 -14.40 16.75 8.91
C ALA A 7 -14.23 15.23 9.10
N LEU A 8 -13.25 14.84 9.91
CA LEU A 8 -13.01 13.45 10.27
C LEU A 8 -14.20 12.83 11.00
N GLU A 9 -14.70 13.51 12.03
CA GLU A 9 -15.80 13.03 12.87
C GLU A 9 -17.06 12.81 12.03
N LYS A 10 -17.37 13.72 11.12
CA LYS A 10 -18.50 13.57 10.19
C LYS A 10 -18.35 12.41 9.24
N PHE A 11 -17.14 12.18 8.74
CA PHE A 11 -16.85 11.03 7.89
C PHE A 11 -16.98 9.71 8.68
N LEU A 12 -16.42 9.63 9.87
CA LEU A 12 -16.49 8.44 10.74
C LEU A 12 -17.92 8.13 11.21
N LYS A 13 -18.75 9.15 11.42
CA LYS A 13 -20.18 9.01 11.74
C LYS A 13 -21.04 8.63 10.52
N GLY A 14 -20.49 8.63 9.31
CA GLY A 14 -21.24 8.41 8.08
C GLY A 14 -22.15 9.58 7.68
N GLU A 15 -21.96 10.78 8.27
CA GLU A 15 -22.67 11.99 7.84
C GLU A 15 -22.12 12.55 6.51
N LYS A 16 -20.91 12.11 6.14
CA LYS A 16 -20.23 12.42 4.88
C LYS A 16 -19.62 11.16 4.31
N ASP A 17 -19.92 10.86 3.05
CA ASP A 17 -19.44 9.65 2.37
C ASP A 17 -18.03 9.79 1.79
N VAL A 18 -17.53 11.02 1.67
CA VAL A 18 -16.25 11.32 1.02
C VAL A 18 -15.41 12.22 1.91
N LEU A 19 -14.15 11.84 2.08
CA LEU A 19 -13.13 12.62 2.78
C LEU A 19 -11.95 12.88 1.84
N CYS A 20 -11.64 14.15 1.60
CA CYS A 20 -10.44 14.56 0.88
C CYS A 20 -9.33 14.88 1.88
N ALA A 21 -8.16 14.26 1.73
CA ALA A 21 -7.03 14.43 2.64
C ALA A 21 -5.69 14.36 1.92
N THR A 22 -4.68 15.01 2.49
CA THR A 22 -3.27 14.87 2.11
C THR A 22 -2.53 13.96 3.10
N ASP A 23 -1.34 13.47 2.73
CA ASP A 23 -0.54 12.57 3.58
C ASP A 23 -0.17 13.19 4.93
N VAL A 24 0.11 14.50 4.95
CA VAL A 24 0.40 15.22 6.20
C VAL A 24 -0.84 15.27 7.08
N ALA A 25 -2.02 15.47 6.47
CA ALA A 25 -3.29 15.55 7.18
C ALA A 25 -3.83 14.18 7.62
N SER A 26 -3.32 13.05 7.12
CA SER A 26 -3.79 11.70 7.46
C SER A 26 -2.95 10.98 8.54
N LYS A 27 -1.73 11.44 8.82
CA LYS A 27 -0.87 10.86 9.88
C LYS A 27 -1.53 10.93 11.26
N GLY A 28 -1.48 9.80 11.97
CA GLY A 28 -2.04 9.65 13.32
C GLY A 28 -3.55 9.47 13.37
N LEU A 29 -4.22 9.34 12.23
CA LEU A 29 -5.65 9.06 12.15
C LEU A 29 -5.87 7.60 11.77
N ASP A 30 -6.69 6.91 12.56
CA ASP A 30 -7.16 5.58 12.22
C ASP A 30 -8.53 5.70 11.54
N PHE A 31 -8.64 5.05 10.39
CA PHE A 31 -9.86 5.02 9.60
C PHE A 31 -10.37 3.57 9.62
N PRO A 32 -11.32 3.24 10.50
CA PRO A 32 -12.02 1.98 10.39
C PRO A 32 -12.85 2.02 9.10
N ASP A 33 -12.75 0.95 8.32
CA ASP A 33 -13.79 0.56 7.35
C ASP A 33 -13.91 1.42 6.07
N ILE A 34 -12.81 1.98 5.57
CA ILE A 34 -12.82 2.59 4.23
C ILE A 34 -13.05 1.51 3.17
N GLN A 35 -14.07 1.69 2.32
CA GLN A 35 -14.38 0.78 1.21
C GLN A 35 -13.56 1.05 -0.05
N HIS A 36 -13.22 2.32 -0.29
CA HIS A 36 -12.53 2.75 -1.50
C HIS A 36 -11.51 3.84 -1.18
N VAL A 37 -10.26 3.61 -1.57
CA VAL A 37 -9.21 4.62 -1.58
C VAL A 37 -9.01 5.12 -3.00
N ILE A 38 -9.06 6.44 -3.19
CA ILE A 38 -8.77 7.08 -4.48
C ILE A 38 -7.51 7.93 -4.32
N ASN A 39 -6.42 7.50 -4.96
CA ASN A 39 -5.23 8.32 -5.13
C ASN A 39 -5.47 9.26 -6.31
N TYR A 40 -5.90 10.49 -6.00
CA TYR A 40 -6.06 11.54 -7.02
C TYR A 40 -4.71 11.90 -7.65
N ASP A 41 -3.68 12.04 -6.83
CA ASP A 41 -2.29 12.18 -7.24
C ASP A 41 -1.49 10.96 -6.78
N LEU A 42 -0.71 10.38 -7.69
CA LEU A 42 0.24 9.31 -7.36
C LEU A 42 1.29 9.87 -6.37
N PRO A 43 1.56 9.19 -5.23
CA PRO A 43 2.61 9.64 -4.31
C PRO A 43 3.99 9.56 -4.96
N GLU A 44 4.94 10.31 -4.40
CA GLU A 44 6.32 10.37 -4.89
C GLU A 44 7.09 9.06 -4.67
N ASP A 45 6.68 8.25 -3.69
CA ASP A 45 7.30 6.96 -3.35
C ASP A 45 6.27 5.82 -3.21
N ILE A 46 6.75 4.60 -3.43
CA ILE A 46 5.90 3.40 -3.45
C ILE A 46 5.46 2.97 -2.05
N GLU A 47 6.22 3.32 -1.01
CA GLU A 47 5.88 3.01 0.37
C GLU A 47 4.62 3.78 0.81
N ASN A 48 4.54 5.06 0.46
CA ASN A 48 3.38 5.91 0.67
C ASN A 48 2.18 5.42 -0.14
N TYR A 49 2.39 4.94 -1.37
CA TYR A 49 1.33 4.27 -2.13
C TYR A 49 0.74 3.10 -1.35
N VAL A 50 1.58 2.20 -0.83
CA VAL A 50 1.17 1.05 -0.02
C VAL A 50 0.44 1.50 1.25
N HIS A 51 0.96 2.49 1.97
CA HIS A 51 0.34 3.02 3.18
C HIS A 51 -1.04 3.67 2.94
N ARG A 52 -1.22 4.31 1.78
CA ARG A 52 -2.50 4.91 1.36
C ARG A 52 -3.52 3.83 1.01
N ILE A 53 -3.18 2.87 0.16
CA ILE A 53 -4.13 1.81 -0.21
C ILE A 53 -4.42 0.86 0.97
N GLY A 54 -3.48 0.72 1.91
CA GLY A 54 -3.67 -0.05 3.15
C GLY A 54 -4.71 0.52 4.11
N ARG A 55 -5.36 1.65 3.77
CA ARG A 55 -6.51 2.19 4.50
C ARG A 55 -7.80 1.41 4.23
N THR A 56 -7.88 0.68 3.12
CA THR A 56 -9.00 -0.21 2.79
C THR A 56 -8.61 -1.69 2.95
N GLY A 57 -9.57 -2.61 2.79
CA GLY A 57 -9.29 -4.05 2.75
C GLY A 57 -8.91 -4.67 4.10
N ARG A 58 -9.40 -4.12 5.22
CA ARG A 58 -9.07 -4.57 6.59
C ARG A 58 -10.03 -5.65 7.09
N CYS A 59 -9.54 -6.49 8.02
CA CYS A 59 -10.33 -7.53 8.70
C CYS A 59 -11.01 -8.53 7.75
N GLY A 60 -10.33 -8.95 6.69
CA GLY A 60 -10.84 -9.95 5.73
C GLY A 60 -11.91 -9.41 4.76
N ARG A 61 -12.26 -8.13 4.83
CA ARG A 61 -13.10 -7.47 3.83
C ARG A 61 -12.27 -7.09 2.62
N GLN A 62 -12.88 -7.17 1.44
CA GLN A 62 -12.28 -6.62 0.22
C GLN A 62 -12.34 -5.10 0.25
N GLY A 63 -11.29 -4.48 -0.28
CA GLY A 63 -11.17 -3.04 -0.45
C GLY A 63 -10.84 -2.69 -1.89
N LEU A 64 -11.29 -1.53 -2.34
CA LEU A 64 -10.96 -1.02 -3.67
C LEU A 64 -9.93 0.09 -3.57
N ALA A 65 -8.93 0.08 -4.46
CA ALA A 65 -7.99 1.18 -4.63
C ALA A 65 -7.95 1.60 -6.10
N THR A 66 -8.14 2.90 -6.35
CA THR A 66 -8.04 3.48 -7.69
C THR A 66 -7.02 4.60 -7.68
N THR A 67 -6.13 4.60 -8.67
CA THR A 67 -5.04 5.57 -8.73
C THR A 67 -5.02 6.20 -10.10
N PHE A 68 -5.04 7.52 -10.13
CA PHE A 68 -4.82 8.26 -11.35
C PHE A 68 -3.32 8.37 -11.61
N ILE A 69 -2.96 8.07 -12.86
CA ILE A 69 -1.59 8.18 -13.36
C ILE A 69 -1.63 9.08 -14.60
N ASN A 70 -0.60 9.90 -14.75
CA ASN A 70 -0.47 10.80 -15.88
C ASN A 70 1.00 10.81 -16.36
N LYS A 71 1.28 11.59 -17.41
CA LYS A 71 2.63 11.70 -17.98
C LYS A 71 3.63 12.49 -17.12
N THR A 72 3.15 13.15 -16.06
CA THR A 72 4.02 13.92 -15.15
C THR A 72 4.50 13.09 -13.97
N CYS A 73 3.96 11.88 -13.77
CA CYS A 73 4.47 10.93 -12.78
C CYS A 73 5.90 10.50 -13.15
N ASP A 74 6.77 10.40 -12.14
CA ASP A 74 8.13 9.90 -12.32
C ASP A 74 8.11 8.45 -12.82
N GLU A 75 8.98 8.13 -13.77
CA GLU A 75 9.10 6.79 -14.34
C GLU A 75 9.56 5.77 -13.29
N ALA A 76 10.38 6.20 -12.32
CA ALA A 76 10.85 5.35 -11.24
C ALA A 76 9.69 4.79 -10.41
N ILE A 77 8.76 5.65 -9.97
CA ILE A 77 7.58 5.22 -9.21
C ILE A 77 6.62 4.37 -10.06
N LEU A 78 6.51 4.64 -11.36
CA LEU A 78 5.66 3.85 -12.26
C LEU A 78 6.23 2.43 -12.48
N LEU A 79 7.55 2.29 -12.53
CA LEU A 79 8.22 0.98 -12.56
C LEU A 79 8.01 0.21 -11.26
N ASP A 80 8.17 0.86 -10.11
CA ASP A 80 7.88 0.25 -8.81
C ASP A 80 6.41 -0.18 -8.69
N LEU A 81 5.49 0.68 -9.14
CA LEU A 81 4.05 0.38 -9.18
C LEU A 81 3.77 -0.84 -10.08
N LYS A 82 4.40 -0.91 -11.26
CA LYS A 82 4.28 -2.08 -12.15
C LYS A 82 4.70 -3.36 -11.43
N HIS A 83 5.86 -3.37 -10.80
CA HIS A 83 6.38 -4.55 -10.10
C HIS A 83 5.46 -4.95 -8.94
N LEU A 84 4.97 -3.98 -8.18
CA LEU A 84 4.03 -4.20 -7.08
C LEU A 84 2.71 -4.82 -7.57
N LEU A 85 2.15 -4.33 -8.67
CA LEU A 85 0.90 -4.87 -9.23
C LEU A 85 1.07 -6.31 -9.72
N ILE A 86 2.22 -6.64 -10.32
CA ILE A 86 2.54 -8.01 -10.75
C ILE A 86 2.63 -8.94 -9.53
N GLU A 87 3.35 -8.52 -8.49
CA GLU A 87 3.53 -9.30 -7.27
C GLU A 87 2.18 -9.55 -6.55
N ALA A 88 1.34 -8.50 -6.47
CA ALA A 88 0.00 -8.58 -5.91
C ALA A 88 -1.03 -9.30 -6.81
N LYS A 89 -0.59 -9.86 -7.96
CA LYS A 89 -1.42 -10.54 -8.96
C LYS A 89 -2.60 -9.70 -9.45
N GLN A 90 -2.39 -8.39 -9.54
CA GLN A 90 -3.37 -7.44 -10.04
C GLN A 90 -3.28 -7.32 -11.56
N ILE A 91 -4.35 -6.78 -12.16
CA ILE A 91 -4.35 -6.45 -13.58
C ILE A 91 -3.40 -5.27 -13.79
N VAL A 92 -2.36 -5.47 -14.60
CA VAL A 92 -1.40 -4.42 -14.94
C VAL A 92 -1.87 -3.70 -16.20
N PRO A 93 -2.15 -2.38 -16.13
CA PRO A 93 -2.50 -1.62 -17.31
C PRO A 93 -1.43 -1.70 -18.40
N SER A 94 -1.85 -1.73 -19.67
CA SER A 94 -0.95 -1.82 -20.82
C SER A 94 0.07 -0.68 -20.88
N LEU A 95 -0.25 0.49 -20.31
CA LEU A 95 0.68 1.60 -20.15
C LEU A 95 1.90 1.21 -19.31
N LEU A 96 1.70 0.55 -18.17
CA LEU A 96 2.79 0.14 -17.28
C LEU A 96 3.57 -1.05 -17.85
N LEU A 97 2.90 -1.94 -18.60
CA LEU A 97 3.59 -3.05 -19.26
C LEU A 97 4.65 -2.58 -20.25
N LYS A 98 4.39 -1.48 -20.95
CA LYS A 98 5.31 -0.86 -21.92
C LYS A 98 6.52 -0.16 -21.29
N LEU A 99 6.48 0.12 -19.99
CA LEU A 99 7.63 0.68 -19.30
C LEU A 99 8.73 -0.38 -19.24
N GLU A 100 9.85 -0.09 -19.88
CA GLU A 100 11.04 -0.93 -19.80
C GLU A 100 11.84 -0.47 -18.59
N SER A 101 12.25 -1.41 -17.73
CA SER A 101 13.25 -1.09 -16.72
C SER A 101 14.54 -0.85 -17.47
N ASP A 102 14.90 0.41 -17.67
CA ASP A 102 16.21 0.73 -18.21
C ASP A 102 17.22 0.07 -17.25
N LYS A 103 18.03 -0.86 -17.74
CA LYS A 103 19.06 -1.54 -16.95
C LYS A 103 20.21 -0.57 -16.57
N GLY A 104 19.94 0.74 -16.46
CA GLY A 104 20.91 1.82 -16.61
C GLY A 104 20.74 3.02 -15.68
N ARG A 105 19.89 2.96 -14.63
CA ARG A 105 20.05 3.84 -13.45
C ARG A 105 20.41 3.02 -12.22
N LEU A 106 21.59 2.42 -12.37
CA LEU A 106 22.51 2.07 -11.31
C LEU A 106 22.57 3.25 -10.32
N LEU A 107 22.09 3.05 -9.10
CA LEU A 107 22.69 3.77 -7.99
C LEU A 107 24.12 3.23 -7.92
N ASP A 108 25.06 3.98 -8.48
CA ASP A 108 26.50 3.76 -8.44
C ASP A 108 27.01 3.89 -6.99
N ILE A 109 26.56 2.99 -6.12
CA ILE A 109 27.22 2.67 -4.85
C ILE A 109 27.43 1.15 -4.88
N GLY A 110 28.30 0.72 -5.80
CA GLY A 110 28.86 -0.63 -5.90
C GLY A 110 27.86 -1.75 -6.12
N ASP A 111 27.71 -2.19 -7.39
CA ASP A 111 27.31 -3.52 -7.91
C ASP A 111 26.22 -4.38 -7.23
N GLU A 112 25.55 -3.92 -6.17
CA GLU A 112 24.62 -4.72 -5.38
C GLU A 112 23.17 -4.27 -5.64
N PRO A 113 22.29 -5.16 -6.11
CA PRO A 113 20.90 -4.80 -6.37
C PRO A 113 20.21 -4.33 -5.09
N GLY A 114 19.79 -3.06 -5.03
CA GLY A 114 18.99 -2.52 -3.93
C GLY A 114 17.51 -2.92 -3.98
N CYS A 115 16.91 -3.08 -2.79
CA CYS A 115 15.49 -3.34 -2.55
C CYS A 115 14.80 -2.07 -2.05
N SER A 116 13.87 -1.53 -2.85
CA SER A 116 13.11 -0.31 -2.56
C SER A 116 12.13 -0.43 -1.39
N TYR A 117 11.82 -1.65 -0.92
CA TYR A 117 10.90 -1.87 0.19
C TYR A 117 11.57 -1.85 1.58
N CYS A 118 12.86 -2.18 1.64
CA CYS A 118 13.56 -2.31 2.92
C CYS A 118 14.88 -1.56 3.01
N ASN A 119 15.24 -0.84 1.94
CA ASN A 119 16.53 -0.21 1.70
C ASN A 119 17.71 -1.20 1.86
N GLY A 120 17.45 -2.49 1.68
CA GLY A 120 18.48 -3.53 1.73
C GLY A 120 19.24 -3.62 0.42
N LEU A 121 20.53 -3.89 0.50
CA LEU A 121 21.37 -4.18 -0.66
C LEU A 121 21.37 -5.69 -0.95
N GLY A 122 21.72 -6.09 -2.18
CA GLY A 122 21.87 -7.48 -2.62
C GLY A 122 20.59 -8.24 -3.00
N HIS A 123 19.43 -7.58 -3.07
CA HIS A 123 18.17 -8.19 -3.53
C HIS A 123 17.18 -7.16 -4.08
N ARG A 124 16.25 -7.60 -4.94
CA ARG A 124 15.12 -6.77 -5.39
C ARG A 124 13.92 -6.93 -4.46
N ILE A 125 12.91 -6.06 -4.59
CA ILE A 125 11.63 -6.19 -3.86
C ILE A 125 11.01 -7.59 -4.03
N THR A 126 11.14 -8.18 -5.23
CA THR A 126 10.69 -9.54 -5.56
C THR A 126 11.33 -10.65 -4.71
N ASN A 127 12.49 -10.37 -4.12
CA ASN A 127 13.26 -11.31 -3.29
C ASN A 127 13.52 -10.71 -1.91
N CYS A 128 12.62 -9.86 -1.41
CA CYS A 128 12.83 -9.18 -0.15
C CYS A 128 12.48 -10.07 1.06
N PRO A 129 13.47 -10.49 1.87
CA PRO A 129 13.22 -11.32 3.05
C PRO A 129 12.38 -10.58 4.10
N LYS A 130 12.46 -9.23 4.12
CA LYS A 130 11.66 -8.38 5.02
C LYS A 130 10.18 -8.37 4.61
N LEU A 131 9.90 -8.40 3.30
CA LEU A 131 8.54 -8.47 2.76
C LEU A 131 7.92 -9.86 3.03
N GLU A 132 8.68 -10.93 2.80
CA GLU A 132 8.28 -12.29 3.17
C GLU A 132 7.98 -12.41 4.67
N SER A 133 8.82 -11.81 5.52
CA SER A 133 8.61 -11.78 6.97
C SER A 133 7.30 -11.10 7.38
N GLN A 134 6.91 -10.01 6.70
CA GLN A 134 5.62 -9.35 6.94
C GLN A 134 4.44 -10.19 6.45
N HIS A 135 4.57 -10.84 5.29
CA HIS A 135 3.55 -11.74 4.77
C HIS A 135 3.31 -12.91 5.75
N ASN A 136 4.40 -13.47 6.28
CA ASN A 136 4.34 -14.60 7.21
C ASN A 136 3.84 -14.21 8.60
N LYS A 137 4.15 -12.99 9.08
CA LYS A 137 3.56 -12.44 10.31
C LYS A 137 2.06 -12.19 10.18
N THR A 138 1.62 -11.66 9.04
CA THR A 138 0.20 -11.43 8.75
C THR A 138 -0.56 -12.76 8.64
N ALA A 139 0.02 -13.76 7.96
CA ALA A 139 -0.53 -15.10 7.85
C ALA A 139 -0.56 -15.86 9.21
N ASN A 140 0.47 -15.72 10.04
CA ASN A 140 0.49 -16.34 11.37
C ASN A 140 -0.45 -15.64 12.37
N ASN A 141 -0.64 -14.33 12.27
CA ASN A 141 -1.65 -13.63 13.09
C ASN A 141 -3.08 -14.05 12.72
N MET A 142 -3.37 -14.30 11.43
CA MET A 142 -4.66 -14.87 11.02
C MET A 142 -4.87 -16.28 11.63
N LYS A 143 -3.86 -17.15 11.57
CA LYS A 143 -3.95 -18.50 12.17
C LYS A 143 -4.09 -18.50 13.69
N LYS A 144 -3.47 -17.54 14.38
CA LYS A 144 -3.55 -17.43 15.85
C LYS A 144 -4.93 -16.95 16.31
N ASN A 145 -5.58 -16.07 15.55
CA ASN A 145 -6.94 -15.62 15.84
C ASN A 145 -7.98 -16.72 15.61
N ASP A 146 -7.81 -17.58 14.60
CA ASP A 146 -8.70 -18.73 14.38
C ASP A 146 -8.62 -19.79 15.50
N PHE A 147 -7.45 -19.95 16.12
CA PHE A 147 -7.28 -20.89 17.24
C PHE A 147 -7.97 -20.41 18.53
N LEU A 148 -7.94 -19.09 18.79
CA LEU A 148 -8.62 -18.48 19.95
C LEU A 148 -10.15 -18.41 19.75
N ALA A 149 -10.63 -18.27 18.51
CA ALA A 149 -12.06 -18.23 18.21
C ALA A 149 -12.75 -19.61 18.35
N LYS A 150 -12.00 -20.71 18.27
CA LYS A 150 -12.52 -22.08 18.43
C LYS A 150 -12.41 -22.65 19.86
N GLY A 151 -11.84 -21.89 20.79
CA GLY A 151 -11.60 -22.36 22.17
C GLY A 151 -12.69 -22.06 23.19
N ASN A 152 -13.78 -21.36 22.82
CA ASN A 152 -14.75 -20.83 23.80
C ASN A 152 -16.20 -21.27 23.56
N SER A 153 -16.41 -22.38 22.87
CA SER A 153 -17.69 -23.07 22.77
C SER A 153 -17.51 -24.51 23.22
N ASP A 154 -17.50 -24.73 24.53
CA ASP A 154 -18.11 -25.89 25.20
C ASP A 154 -17.77 -25.81 26.70
N TRP A 155 -18.84 -25.85 27.52
CA TRP A 155 -18.96 -25.80 29.00
C TRP A 155 -19.10 -24.41 29.64
#